data_AF-A0A2D9FXU1-F1
#
_entry.id   AF-A0A2D9FXU1-F1
#
_cell.length_a   1.000
_cell.length_b   1.000
_cell.length_c   1.000
_cell.angle_alpha   90.00
_cell.angle_beta   90.00
_cell.angle_gamma   90.00
#
_symmetry.space_group_name_H-M   'P 1'
#
loop_
_entity.id
_entity.type
_entity.pdbx_description
1 polymer ?
#
loop_
_entity_poly.entity_id
_entity_poly.type
_entity_poly.pdbx_seq_one_letter_code
_entity_poly.pdbx_strand_id
1 'polypeptide(L)'
;MLCTISIMSLPKEFARKHDRFHLVSPDELDGLDEHAERLEAILHKNCYVIEEDGELILIRAKQLVDRLNGLKIEIYPNEHPPPHFHLKSPKVDASFTIEDCLLLKGDISGKDHNKIRYWHNSSKDLLIEVWDSTRPYQCQVGKYTGT
;
A
#
# COMPACT_ATOMS: atom_id res chain seq x y z
N MET A 1 22.32 -7.05 -12.03
CA MET A 1 22.21 -7.70 -10.71
C MET A 1 20.78 -7.45 -10.23
N LEU A 2 19.86 -8.32 -10.62
CA LEU A 2 18.46 -8.23 -10.21
C LEU A 2 18.42 -8.74 -8.78
N CYS A 3 18.12 -7.85 -7.84
CA CYS A 3 17.92 -8.21 -6.44
C CYS A 3 16.64 -9.05 -6.38
N THR A 4 16.79 -10.37 -6.39
CA THR A 4 15.73 -11.32 -6.10
C THR A 4 15.38 -11.14 -4.63
N ILE A 5 14.44 -10.25 -4.33
CA ILE A 5 13.77 -10.23 -3.04
C ILE A 5 13.04 -11.57 -2.97
N SER A 6 13.64 -12.53 -2.25
CA SER A 6 12.97 -13.76 -1.86
C SER A 6 11.73 -13.33 -1.09
N ILE A 7 10.57 -13.52 -1.73
CA ILE A 7 9.28 -13.18 -1.15
C ILE A 7 9.05 -14.22 -0.05
N MET A 8 9.53 -13.96 1.17
CA MET A 8 9.24 -14.82 2.31
C MET A 8 7.72 -14.86 2.48
N SER A 9 7.17 -16.05 2.40
CA SER A 9 5.77 -16.35 2.61
C SER A 9 5.32 -15.89 4.00
N LEU A 10 4.06 -15.42 4.07
CA LEU A 10 3.49 -14.98 5.35
C LEU A 10 3.06 -16.19 6.21
N PRO A 11 3.48 -16.28 7.48
CA PRO A 11 2.99 -17.34 8.37
C PRO A 11 1.47 -17.31 8.52
N LYS A 12 0.83 -18.48 8.40
CA LYS A 12 -0.63 -18.66 8.34
C LYS A 12 -1.37 -17.97 9.50
N GLU A 13 -0.93 -18.16 10.74
CA GLU A 13 -1.56 -17.54 11.92
C GLU A 13 -1.52 -16.01 11.87
N PHE A 14 -0.40 -15.44 11.43
CA PHE A 14 -0.27 -13.99 11.29
C PHE A 14 -1.18 -13.48 10.17
N ALA A 15 -1.19 -14.19 9.04
CA ALA A 15 -2.01 -13.84 7.88
C ALA A 15 -3.51 -13.84 8.22
N ARG A 16 -3.99 -14.80 9.00
CA ARG A 16 -5.39 -14.83 9.51
C ARG A 16 -5.70 -13.66 10.42
N LYS A 17 -4.84 -13.42 11.43
CA LYS A 17 -5.04 -12.35 12.41
C LYS A 17 -5.16 -10.95 11.80
N HIS A 18 -4.49 -10.73 10.67
CA HIS A 18 -4.43 -9.43 10.01
C HIS A 18 -5.17 -9.38 8.67
N ASP A 19 -6.00 -10.38 8.37
CA ASP A 19 -6.85 -10.41 7.18
C ASP A 19 -6.02 -10.27 5.87
N ARG A 20 -4.95 -11.08 5.81
CA ARG A 20 -3.90 -11.09 4.79
C ARG A 20 -3.62 -12.49 4.25
N PHE A 21 -4.59 -13.40 4.37
CA PHE A 21 -4.43 -14.79 3.97
C PHE A 21 -4.11 -14.97 2.46
N HIS A 22 -4.50 -13.99 1.63
CA HIS A 22 -4.12 -13.90 0.21
C HIS A 22 -2.61 -13.85 -0.06
N LEU A 23 -1.77 -13.55 0.95
CA LEU A 23 -0.33 -13.45 0.84
C LEU A 23 0.43 -14.70 1.31
N VAL A 24 -0.27 -15.73 1.79
CA VAL A 24 0.35 -17.03 2.12
C VAL A 24 0.75 -17.73 0.81
N SER A 25 1.93 -18.37 0.79
CA SER A 25 2.38 -19.12 -0.39
C SER A 25 1.45 -20.31 -0.64
N PRO A 26 1.06 -20.60 -1.90
CA PRO A 26 0.28 -21.80 -2.22
C PRO A 26 0.92 -23.10 -1.72
N ASP A 27 2.26 -23.17 -1.69
CA ASP A 27 3.01 -24.36 -1.26
C ASP A 27 2.93 -24.62 0.26
N GLU A 28 2.43 -23.66 1.04
CA GLU A 28 2.31 -23.76 2.50
C GLU A 28 0.87 -24.01 2.97
N LEU A 29 -0.08 -24.16 2.05
CA LEU A 29 -1.49 -24.40 2.36
C LEU A 29 -1.75 -25.89 2.55
N ASP A 30 -2.43 -26.22 3.64
CA ASP A 30 -2.76 -27.59 4.01
C ASP A 30 -4.25 -27.84 3.78
N GLY A 31 -4.55 -28.56 2.70
CA GLY A 31 -5.91 -29.02 2.39
C GLY A 31 -6.81 -27.95 1.75
N LEU A 32 -7.96 -28.41 1.28
CA LEU A 32 -8.87 -27.61 0.46
C LEU A 32 -9.43 -26.38 1.18
N ASP A 33 -9.61 -26.48 2.50
CA ASP A 33 -10.17 -25.40 3.31
C ASP A 33 -9.25 -24.16 3.32
N GLU A 34 -7.92 -24.36 3.46
CA GLU A 34 -6.96 -23.25 3.41
C GLU A 34 -6.84 -22.66 1.99
N HIS A 35 -6.96 -23.49 0.95
CA HIS A 35 -7.04 -22.98 -0.42
C HIS A 35 -8.30 -22.14 -0.66
N ALA A 36 -9.45 -22.56 -0.12
CA ALA A 36 -10.70 -21.80 -0.20
C ALA A 36 -10.62 -20.48 0.56
N GLU A 37 -10.05 -20.48 1.78
CA GLU A 37 -9.81 -19.28 2.59
C GLU A 37 -8.89 -18.29 1.85
N ARG A 38 -7.83 -18.78 1.20
CA ARG A 38 -6.94 -17.93 0.40
C ARG A 38 -7.65 -17.34 -0.81
N LEU A 39 -8.48 -18.13 -1.50
CA LEU A 39 -9.26 -17.64 -2.62
C LEU A 39 -10.26 -16.57 -2.19
N GLU A 40 -10.99 -16.80 -1.10
CA GLU A 40 -11.90 -15.80 -0.50
C GLU A 40 -11.15 -14.50 -0.21
N ALA A 41 -9.98 -14.59 0.44
CA ALA A 41 -9.15 -13.42 0.71
C ALA A 41 -8.69 -12.70 -0.57
N ILE A 42 -8.44 -13.41 -1.67
CA ILE A 42 -8.10 -12.79 -2.96
C ILE A 42 -9.30 -12.07 -3.57
N LEU A 43 -10.49 -12.70 -3.53
CA LEU A 43 -11.71 -12.15 -4.11
C LEU A 43 -12.24 -10.91 -3.38
N HIS A 44 -12.03 -10.84 -2.06
CA HIS A 44 -12.57 -9.76 -1.22
C HIS A 44 -11.58 -8.62 -0.97
N LYS A 45 -10.31 -8.76 -1.33
CA LYS A 45 -9.29 -7.71 -1.19
C LYS A 45 -9.08 -6.98 -2.51
N ASN A 46 -8.61 -5.74 -2.43
CA ASN A 46 -8.21 -4.95 -3.60
C ASN A 46 -6.90 -5.51 -4.18
N CYS A 47 -7.00 -6.67 -4.81
CA CYS A 47 -5.96 -7.38 -5.50
C CYS A 47 -6.41 -7.63 -6.95
N TYR A 48 -5.47 -7.59 -7.87
CA TYR A 48 -5.68 -7.93 -9.26
C TYR A 48 -4.79 -9.12 -9.60
N VAL A 49 -5.33 -10.08 -10.35
CA VAL A 49 -4.52 -11.12 -10.99
C VAL A 49 -4.29 -10.67 -12.42
N ILE A 50 -3.03 -10.55 -12.82
CA ILE A 50 -2.64 -10.27 -14.21
C ILE A 50 -1.90 -11.47 -14.78
N GLU A 51 -1.93 -11.61 -16.11
CA GLU A 51 -1.15 -12.60 -16.84
C GLU A 51 0.03 -11.88 -17.51
N GLU A 52 1.26 -12.24 -17.15
CA GLU A 52 2.48 -11.79 -17.82
C GLU A 52 3.32 -13.00 -18.20
N ASP A 53 3.73 -13.07 -19.47
CA ASP A 53 4.54 -14.17 -20.02
C ASP A 53 3.99 -15.59 -19.77
N GLY A 54 2.65 -15.71 -19.67
CA GLY A 54 1.96 -16.97 -19.40
C GLY A 54 1.91 -17.37 -17.92
N GLU A 55 2.40 -16.52 -17.02
CA GLU A 55 2.29 -16.69 -15.57
C GLU A 55 1.25 -15.75 -14.96
N LEU A 56 0.46 -16.27 -14.02
CA LEU A 56 -0.52 -15.49 -13.28
C LEU A 56 0.12 -14.86 -12.04
N ILE A 57 0.17 -13.53 -12.02
CA ILE A 57 0.79 -12.76 -10.94
C ILE A 57 -0.29 -12.03 -10.14
N LEU A 58 -0.30 -12.25 -8.83
CA LEU A 58 -1.16 -11.50 -7.90
C LEU A 58 -0.51 -10.15 -7.57
N ILE A 59 -1.14 -9.06 -8.00
CA ILE A 59 -0.71 -7.70 -7.72
C ILE A 59 -1.65 -7.07 -6.70
N ARG A 60 -1.07 -6.48 -5.65
CA ARG A 60 -1.84 -5.67 -4.71
C ARG A 60 -2.15 -4.31 -5.35
N ALA A 61 -3.43 -3.92 -5.39
CA ALA A 61 -3.81 -2.63 -5.89
C ALA A 61 -3.13 -1.53 -5.06
N LYS A 62 -2.65 -0.47 -5.74
CA LYS A 62 -2.33 0.78 -5.08
C LYS A 62 -3.59 1.25 -4.36
N GLN A 63 -3.48 1.60 -3.08
CA GLN A 63 -4.64 2.13 -2.37
C GLN A 63 -4.80 3.59 -2.78
N LEU A 64 -5.82 3.83 -3.62
CA LEU A 64 -6.28 5.16 -3.96
C LEU A 64 -7.10 5.66 -2.78
N VAL A 65 -6.57 6.65 -2.07
CA VAL A 65 -7.24 7.24 -0.90
C VAL A 65 -8.43 8.08 -1.35
N ASP A 66 -8.28 8.84 -2.44
CA ASP A 66 -9.33 9.68 -2.99
C ASP A 66 -9.07 10.05 -4.47
N ARG A 67 -10.12 10.44 -5.20
CA ARG A 67 -10.06 10.93 -6.58
C ARG A 67 -10.99 12.14 -6.78
N LEU A 68 -10.39 13.29 -7.11
CA LEU A 68 -11.12 14.52 -7.43
C LEU A 68 -10.59 15.17 -8.71
N ASN A 69 -11.40 15.28 -9.77
CA ASN A 69 -11.07 16.03 -11.00
C ASN A 69 -9.65 15.76 -11.60
N GLY A 70 -9.16 14.53 -11.49
CA GLY A 70 -7.83 14.13 -12.00
C GLY A 70 -6.69 14.22 -10.98
N LEU A 71 -6.97 14.68 -9.75
CA LEU A 71 -6.11 14.50 -8.59
C LEU A 71 -6.27 13.08 -8.03
N LYS A 72 -5.16 12.40 -7.81
CA LYS A 72 -5.05 11.07 -7.20
C LYS A 72 -4.16 11.16 -5.97
N ILE A 73 -4.61 10.52 -4.89
CA ILE A 73 -3.83 10.39 -3.65
C ILE A 73 -3.54 8.90 -3.48
N GLU A 74 -2.26 8.51 -3.56
CA GLU A 74 -1.83 7.11 -3.60
C GLU A 74 -0.90 6.81 -2.43
N ILE A 75 -1.08 5.64 -1.80
CA ILE A 75 -0.12 5.05 -0.85
C ILE A 75 0.32 3.70 -1.44
N TYR A 76 1.63 3.47 -1.58
CA TYR A 76 2.14 2.26 -2.21
C TYR A 76 2.57 1.23 -1.16
N PRO A 77 2.10 -0.03 -1.24
CA PRO A 77 2.33 -1.07 -0.22
C PRO A 77 3.81 -1.43 0.02
N ASN A 78 4.70 -1.16 -0.93
CA ASN A 78 6.14 -1.46 -0.85
C ASN A 78 7.03 -0.21 -0.66
N GLU A 79 6.49 0.86 -0.06
CA GLU A 79 7.26 2.08 0.21
C GLU A 79 8.27 2.00 1.35
N HIS A 80 9.35 2.76 1.21
CA HIS A 80 10.41 2.95 2.20
C HIS A 80 10.07 4.06 3.20
N PRO A 81 10.71 4.07 4.39
CA PRO A 81 10.53 5.15 5.35
C PRO A 81 11.11 6.47 4.80
N PRO A 82 10.58 7.64 5.21
CA PRO A 82 9.49 7.82 6.18
C PRO A 82 8.10 7.49 5.59
N PRO A 83 7.07 7.23 6.42
CA PRO A 83 5.68 7.08 5.96
C PRO A 83 5.23 8.28 5.12
N HIS A 84 4.78 8.04 3.88
CA HIS A 84 4.45 9.09 2.94
C HIS A 84 3.28 8.72 2.03
N PHE A 85 2.68 9.74 1.42
CA PHE A 85 1.66 9.59 0.38
C PHE A 85 2.09 10.35 -0.88
N HIS A 86 1.57 9.91 -2.03
CA HIS A 86 1.80 10.53 -3.32
C HIS A 86 0.56 11.29 -3.76
N LEU A 87 0.80 12.43 -4.38
CA LEU A 87 -0.24 13.28 -4.95
C LEU A 87 0.07 13.48 -6.43
N LYS A 88 -0.83 12.97 -7.28
CA LYS A 88 -0.68 13.00 -8.75
C LYS A 88 -1.86 13.69 -9.41
N SER A 89 -1.54 14.66 -10.25
CA SER A 89 -2.46 15.38 -11.11
C SER A 89 -1.70 15.92 -12.32
N PRO A 90 -2.37 16.47 -13.35
CA PRO A 90 -1.68 17.13 -14.46
C PRO A 90 -0.74 18.28 -14.05
N LYS A 91 -0.90 18.85 -12.85
CA LYS A 91 -0.11 19.99 -12.34
C LYS A 91 0.86 19.63 -11.22
N VAL A 92 0.71 18.46 -10.59
CA VAL A 92 1.45 18.08 -9.40
C VAL A 92 1.78 16.60 -9.48
N ASP A 93 3.05 16.26 -9.35
CA ASP A 93 3.55 14.90 -9.11
C ASP A 93 4.57 14.99 -7.98
N ALA A 94 4.09 14.74 -6.76
CA ALA A 94 4.86 14.98 -5.54
C ALA A 94 4.52 13.96 -4.45
N SER A 95 5.46 13.73 -3.53
CA SER A 95 5.26 12.90 -2.35
C SER A 95 5.50 13.70 -1.07
N PHE A 96 4.72 13.39 -0.03
CA PHE A 96 4.72 14.10 1.24
C PHE A 96 4.70 13.13 2.41
N THR A 97 5.38 13.46 3.51
CA THR A 97 5.29 12.70 4.75
C THR A 97 3.85 12.68 5.30
N ILE A 98 3.44 11.56 5.88
CA ILE A 98 2.14 11.44 6.57
C ILE A 98 2.15 12.19 7.91
N GLU A 99 3.31 12.32 8.56
CA GLU A 99 3.44 12.98 9.87
C GLU A 99 3.06 14.47 9.80
N ASP A 100 3.75 15.22 8.94
CA ASP A 100 3.76 16.69 8.94
C ASP A 100 3.57 17.31 7.54
N CYS A 101 3.23 16.50 6.53
CA CYS A 101 3.02 16.93 5.15
C CYS A 101 4.25 17.65 4.54
N LEU A 102 5.44 17.23 4.95
CA LEU A 102 6.72 17.70 4.43
C LEU A 102 6.96 17.10 3.05
N LEU A 103 7.32 17.96 2.08
CA LEU A 103 7.61 17.55 0.71
C LEU A 103 8.90 16.71 0.67
N LEU A 104 8.79 15.47 0.20
CA LEU A 104 9.92 14.55 0.04
C LEU A 104 10.48 14.58 -1.38
N LYS A 105 9.60 14.62 -2.39
CA LYS A 105 9.98 14.62 -3.80
C LYS A 105 8.93 15.35 -4.62
N GLY A 106 9.38 15.99 -5.70
CA GLY A 106 8.53 16.72 -6.64
C GLY A 106 8.72 18.23 -6.53
N ASP A 107 7.98 18.97 -7.34
CA ASP A 107 7.94 20.43 -7.30
C ASP A 107 6.49 20.89 -7.18
N ILE A 108 6.27 21.91 -6.35
CA ILE A 108 4.94 22.45 -6.09
C ILE A 108 5.04 23.91 -5.65
N SER A 109 4.09 24.73 -6.11
CA SER A 109 4.00 26.11 -5.66
C SER A 109 3.70 26.18 -4.17
N GLY A 110 4.27 27.16 -3.45
CA GLY A 110 3.98 27.35 -2.02
C GLY A 110 2.49 27.56 -1.72
N LYS A 111 1.73 28.15 -2.66
CA LYS A 111 0.27 28.30 -2.54
C LYS A 111 -0.44 26.96 -2.56
N ASP A 112 -0.02 26.03 -3.41
CA ASP A 112 -0.65 24.71 -3.50
C ASP A 112 -0.19 23.81 -2.35
N HIS A 113 1.07 23.91 -1.90
CA HIS A 113 1.52 23.21 -0.70
C HIS A 113 0.70 23.61 0.53
N ASN A 114 0.36 24.89 0.69
CA ASN A 114 -0.49 25.35 1.80
C ASN A 114 -1.90 24.73 1.75
N LYS A 115 -2.47 24.52 0.55
CA LYS A 115 -3.77 23.85 0.41
C LYS A 115 -3.69 22.37 0.78
N ILE A 116 -2.62 21.69 0.34
CA ILE A 116 -2.40 20.28 0.69
C ILE A 116 -2.23 20.14 2.20
N ARG A 117 -1.46 21.02 2.85
CA ARG A 117 -1.28 21.04 4.30
C ARG A 117 -2.59 21.25 5.04
N TYR A 118 -3.42 22.18 4.56
CA TYR A 118 -4.76 22.41 5.13
C TYR A 118 -5.64 21.16 5.06
N TRP A 119 -5.66 20.46 3.92
CA TRP A 119 -6.40 19.21 3.75
C TRP A 119 -5.82 18.06 4.59
N HIS A 120 -4.50 17.97 4.67
CA HIS A 120 -3.79 16.94 5.42
C HIS A 120 -4.15 16.98 6.91
N ASN A 121 -4.30 18.17 7.50
CA ASN A 121 -4.68 18.33 8.90
C ASN A 121 -5.97 17.58 9.29
N SER A 122 -6.97 17.50 8.40
CA SER A 122 -8.21 16.76 8.68
C SER A 122 -8.23 15.34 8.11
N SER A 123 -7.19 14.95 7.36
CA SER A 123 -7.15 13.67 6.63
C SER A 123 -6.02 12.74 7.10
N LYS A 124 -5.16 13.21 8.01
CA LYS A 124 -4.01 12.46 8.54
C LYS A 124 -4.40 11.09 9.08
N ASP A 125 -5.46 11.00 9.87
CA ASP A 125 -5.89 9.73 10.48
C ASP A 125 -6.26 8.69 9.43
N LEU A 126 -6.95 9.10 8.36
CA LEU A 126 -7.28 8.23 7.24
C LEU A 126 -6.03 7.77 6.47
N LEU A 127 -5.06 8.67 6.29
CA LEU A 127 -3.78 8.31 5.66
C LEU A 127 -3.00 7.28 6.49
N ILE A 128 -3.04 7.40 7.81
CA ILE A 128 -2.42 6.43 8.73
C ILE A 128 -3.13 5.07 8.64
N GLU A 129 -4.46 5.06 8.65
CA GLU A 129 -5.25 3.83 8.51
C GLU A 129 -4.90 3.09 7.20
N VAL A 130 -4.87 3.82 6.09
CA VAL A 130 -4.49 3.28 4.78
C VAL A 130 -3.03 2.83 4.74
N TRP A 131 -2.13 3.60 5.35
CA TRP A 131 -0.73 3.21 5.46
C TRP A 131 -0.61 1.85 6.17
N ASP A 132 -1.23 1.71 7.33
CA ASP A 132 -1.19 0.50 8.14
C ASP A 132 -1.86 -0.71 7.45
N SER A 133 -2.98 -0.50 6.74
CA SER A 133 -3.64 -1.57 5.99
C SER A 133 -2.77 -2.11 4.84
N THR A 134 -1.92 -1.26 4.25
CA THR A 134 -1.07 -1.61 3.10
C THR A 134 0.28 -2.27 3.46
N ARG A 135 0.78 -2.20 4.70
CA ARG A 135 2.10 -2.77 5.06
C ARG A 135 2.10 -4.29 5.18
N PRO A 136 2.83 -5.11 4.42
CA PRO A 136 2.96 -6.55 4.70
C PRO A 136 3.66 -6.85 6.05
N TYR A 137 3.55 -8.09 6.58
CA TYR A 137 4.08 -8.48 7.91
C TYR A 137 5.58 -8.24 8.08
N GLN A 138 6.34 -8.39 6.99
CA GLN A 138 7.78 -8.17 6.96
C GLN A 138 8.14 -6.90 6.18
N CYS A 139 7.28 -5.89 6.22
CA CYS A 139 7.69 -4.57 5.74
C CYS A 139 8.77 -4.03 6.68
N GLN A 140 9.98 -3.78 6.16
CA GLN A 140 11.09 -3.16 6.91
C GLN A 140 10.68 -1.85 7.63
N VAL A 141 9.61 -1.21 7.15
CA VAL A 141 9.08 0.05 7.69
C VAL A 141 8.05 -0.16 8.81
N GLY A 142 7.30 -1.27 8.79
CA GLY A 142 6.25 -1.54 9.76
C GLY A 142 5.07 -0.55 9.72
N LYS A 143 4.18 -0.66 10.71
CA LYS A 143 3.07 0.27 10.94
C LYS A 143 3.57 1.69 11.20
N TYR A 144 2.68 2.67 11.04
CA TYR A 144 2.96 4.04 11.41
C TYR A 144 3.43 4.14 12.86
N THR A 145 4.68 4.54 13.02
CA THR A 145 5.28 4.90 14.30
C THR A 145 5.69 6.35 14.11
N GLY A 146 4.85 7.27 14.60
CA GLY A 146 5.16 8.70 14.52
C GLY A 146 6.57 8.95 15.07
N THR A 147 7.29 9.90 14.48
CA THR A 147 8.63 10.30 14.95
C THR A 147 8.56 11.19 16.16
#